data_AF-A0A9D1S6U2-F1
#
_entry.id   AF-A0A9D1S6U2-F1
#
_cell.length_a   1.000
_cell.length_b   1.000
_cell.length_c   1.000
_cell.angle_alpha   90.00
_cell.angle_beta   90.00
_cell.angle_gamma   90.00
#
_symmetry.space_group_name_H-M   'P 1'
#
loop_
_entity.id
_entity.type
_entity.pdbx_description
1 polymer ?
#
loop_
_entity_poly.entity_id
_entity_poly.type
_entity_poly.pdbx_seq_one_letter_code
_entity_poly.pdbx_strand_id
1 'polypeptide(L)'
;GYAPENAYFECIHEMKLIVDLIYKGGFSMMRYSISDTAEFGDYETGKRLITEETKKEMKKILTEIQDGTFASKWINENKVGRSHFNSCRRIEAEHQLEAVGKELRKMYSWNED
;
A
#
# COMPACT_ATOMS: atom_id res chain seq x y z
N GLY A 1 -19.64 4.37 1.23
CA GLY A 1 -20.32 4.95 2.41
C GLY A 1 -19.79 6.34 2.70
N TYR A 2 -18.47 6.51 2.73
CA TYR A 2 -17.81 7.81 2.81
C TYR A 2 -17.52 8.41 1.43
N ALA A 3 -17.24 9.72 1.41
CA ALA A 3 -16.77 10.42 0.22
C ALA A 3 -15.41 9.83 -0.25
N PRO A 4 -15.21 9.61 -1.56
CA PRO A 4 -13.95 9.07 -2.09
C PRO A 4 -12.72 9.90 -1.74
N GLU A 5 -12.88 11.23 -1.63
CA GLU A 5 -11.82 12.17 -1.28
C GLU A 5 -11.32 11.90 0.14
N ASN A 6 -12.23 11.75 1.11
CA ASN A 6 -11.87 11.42 2.49
C ASN A 6 -11.15 10.07 2.56
N ALA A 7 -11.65 9.07 1.83
CA ALA A 7 -11.00 7.76 1.77
C ALA A 7 -9.58 7.85 1.18
N TYR A 8 -9.37 8.69 0.16
CA TYR A 8 -8.04 8.91 -0.41
C TYR A 8 -7.09 9.59 0.59
N PHE A 9 -7.56 10.61 1.32
CA PHE A 9 -6.74 11.29 2.32
C PHE A 9 -6.28 10.31 3.42
N GLU A 10 -7.22 9.63 4.05
CA GLU A 10 -6.97 8.73 5.17
C GLU A 10 -6.17 7.48 4.80
N CYS A 11 -6.37 6.93 3.59
CA CYS A 11 -5.75 5.65 3.22
C CYS A 11 -4.49 5.80 2.37
N ILE A 12 -4.28 6.93 1.69
CA ILE A 12 -3.17 7.13 0.75
C ILE A 12 -2.34 8.36 1.11
N HIS A 13 -2.96 9.54 1.23
CA HIS A 13 -2.22 10.78 1.44
C HIS A 13 -1.44 10.77 2.77
N GLU A 14 -2.10 10.41 3.86
CA GLU A 14 -1.50 10.42 5.19
C GLU A 14 -0.43 9.34 5.40
N MET A 15 -0.43 8.30 4.57
CA MET A 15 0.57 7.23 4.61
C MET A 15 2.00 7.79 4.54
N LYS A 16 2.21 8.86 3.76
CA LYS A 16 3.52 9.50 3.66
C LYS A 16 4.03 10.00 5.01
N LEU A 17 3.18 10.65 5.81
CA LEU A 17 3.57 11.17 7.11
C LEU A 17 4.00 10.04 8.05
N ILE A 18 3.18 8.99 8.15
CA ILE A 18 3.45 7.84 9.02
C ILE A 18 4.75 7.15 8.63
N VAL A 19 4.95 6.89 7.33
CA VAL A 19 6.17 6.25 6.83
C VAL A 19 7.40 7.15 6.99
N ASP A 20 7.28 8.46 6.78
CA ASP A 20 8.39 9.40 6.98
C ASP A 20 8.82 9.44 8.45
N LEU A 21 7.89 9.34 9.41
CA LEU A 21 8.21 9.26 10.84
C LEU A 21 8.93 7.95 11.19
N ILE A 22 8.46 6.83 10.65
CA ILE A 22 9.11 5.52 10.82
C ILE A 22 10.52 5.53 10.22
N TYR A 23 10.69 6.14 9.05
CA TYR A 23 12.00 6.27 8.41
C TYR A 23 12.97 7.11 9.25
N LYS A 24 12.50 8.22 9.84
CA LYS A 24 13.33 9.13 10.64
C LYS A 24 13.75 8.56 11.99
N GLY A 25 12.89 7.78 12.65
CA GLY A 25 13.16 7.35 14.03
C GLY A 25 12.50 6.04 14.47
N GLY A 26 12.03 5.23 13.53
CA GLY A 26 11.36 3.96 13.81
C GLY A 26 9.94 4.11 14.36
N PHE A 27 9.35 2.97 14.73
CA PHE A 27 7.99 2.91 15.27
C PHE A 27 7.82 3.67 16.58
N SER A 28 8.87 3.76 17.42
CA SER A 28 8.81 4.52 18.67
C SER A 28 8.62 6.02 18.41
N MET A 29 9.37 6.60 17.46
CA MET A 29 9.18 8.00 17.06
C MET A 29 7.81 8.22 16.43
N MET A 30 7.38 7.33 15.54
CA MET A 30 6.07 7.44 14.91
C MET A 30 4.95 7.44 15.95
N ARG A 31 4.94 6.48 16.88
CA ARG A 31 3.91 6.36 17.92
C ARG A 31 3.92 7.53 18.90
N TYR A 32 5.10 8.01 19.28
CA TYR A 32 5.23 9.23 20.09
C TYR A 32 4.70 10.49 19.38
N SER A 33 4.70 10.52 18.04
CA SER A 33 4.32 11.70 17.25
C SER A 33 2.84 11.74 16.87
N ILE A 34 2.13 10.61 16.91
CA ILE A 34 0.68 10.55 16.66
C ILE A 34 -0.11 10.73 17.96
N SER A 35 -1.44 10.90 17.86
CA SER A 35 -2.28 11.03 19.05
C SER A 35 -2.43 9.69 19.78
N ASP A 36 -2.65 9.75 21.10
CA ASP A 36 -2.93 8.57 21.93
C ASP A 36 -4.08 7.71 21.39
N THR A 37 -5.09 8.34 20.76
CA THR A 37 -6.21 7.63 20.15
C THR A 37 -5.79 6.84 18.91
N ALA A 38 -4.92 7.41 18.07
CA ALA A 38 -4.39 6.72 16.89
C ALA A 38 -3.44 5.58 17.29
N GLU A 39 -2.59 5.81 18.30
CA GLU A 39 -1.69 4.77 18.82
C GLU A 39 -2.48 3.62 19.48
N PHE A 40 -3.51 3.92 20.28
CA PHE A 40 -4.41 2.90 20.81
C PHE A 40 -5.08 2.09 19.69
N GLY A 41 -5.52 2.79 18.63
CA GLY A 41 -6.05 2.15 17.43
C GLY A 41 -5.08 1.19 16.75
N ASP A 42 -3.80 1.58 16.58
CA ASP A 42 -2.72 0.73 16.05
C ASP A 42 -2.63 -0.59 16.84
N TYR A 43 -2.53 -0.50 18.16
CA TYR A 43 -2.38 -1.67 19.03
C TYR A 43 -3.56 -2.64 18.96
N GLU A 44 -4.79 -2.12 18.96
CA GLU A 44 -6.00 -2.94 19.03
C GLU A 44 -6.41 -3.48 17.65
N THR A 45 -6.18 -2.72 16.57
CA THR A 45 -6.71 -3.08 15.25
C THR A 45 -5.66 -3.69 14.32
N GLY A 46 -4.37 -3.33 14.46
CA GLY A 46 -3.31 -3.81 13.56
C GLY A 46 -3.21 -5.33 13.53
N LYS A 47 -3.29 -6.00 14.68
CA LYS A 47 -3.24 -7.47 14.81
C LYS A 47 -4.48 -8.18 14.23
N ARG A 48 -5.60 -7.47 14.11
CA ARG A 48 -6.84 -8.00 13.50
C ARG A 48 -6.75 -8.01 11.98
N LEU A 49 -5.92 -7.15 11.40
CA LEU A 49 -5.70 -7.05 9.94
C LEU A 49 -4.51 -7.88 9.48
N ILE A 50 -3.36 -7.79 10.16
CA ILE A 50 -2.16 -8.57 9.86
C ILE A 50 -2.13 -9.81 10.73
N THR A 51 -2.76 -10.87 10.23
CA THR A 51 -3.01 -12.12 10.98
C THR A 51 -1.87 -13.14 10.80
N GLU A 52 -1.92 -14.25 11.55
CA GLU A 52 -1.01 -15.37 11.34
C GLU A 52 -1.16 -16.01 9.95
N GLU A 53 -2.35 -16.01 9.36
CA GLU A 53 -2.54 -16.48 7.99
C GLU A 53 -1.87 -15.54 6.98
N THR A 54 -1.94 -14.23 7.22
CA THR A 54 -1.20 -13.23 6.42
C THR A 54 0.30 -13.51 6.47
N LYS A 55 0.86 -13.78 7.66
CA LYS A 55 2.29 -14.12 7.82
C LYS A 55 2.66 -15.45 7.18
N LYS A 56 1.76 -16.44 7.21
CA LYS A 56 1.95 -17.73 6.54
C LYS A 56 2.01 -17.56 5.02
N GLU A 57 1.13 -16.74 4.45
CA GLU A 57 1.18 -16.42 3.02
C GLU A 57 2.46 -15.66 2.67
N MET A 58 2.90 -14.71 3.50
CA MET A 58 4.20 -14.04 3.31
C MET A 58 5.38 -15.03 3.27
N LYS A 59 5.38 -16.05 4.14
CA LYS A 59 6.41 -17.11 4.13
C LYS A 59 6.33 -17.96 2.87
N LYS A 60 5.13 -18.31 2.41
CA LYS A 60 4.94 -19.06 1.16
C LYS A 60 5.44 -18.26 -0.05
N ILE A 61 5.12 -16.96 -0.12
CA ILE A 61 5.65 -16.06 -1.16
C ILE A 61 7.18 -16.06 -1.14
N LEU A 62 7.80 -15.98 0.05
CA LEU A 62 9.26 -16.07 0.16
C LEU A 62 9.80 -17.40 -0.36
N THR A 63 9.16 -18.54 -0.05
CA THR A 63 9.53 -19.85 -0.60
C THR A 63 9.46 -19.85 -2.13
N GLU A 64 8.35 -19.36 -2.72
CA GLU A 64 8.18 -19.27 -4.18
C GLU A 64 9.22 -18.35 -4.85
N ILE A 65 9.74 -17.36 -4.14
CA ILE A 65 10.84 -16.52 -4.61
C ILE A 65 12.16 -17.30 -4.57
N GLN A 66 12.45 -17.96 -3.46
CA GLN A 66 13.71 -18.67 -3.23
C GLN A 66 13.85 -19.93 -4.09
N ASP A 67 12.77 -20.65 -4.35
CA ASP A 67 12.77 -21.86 -5.17
C ASP A 67 12.65 -21.57 -6.69
N GLY A 68 12.49 -20.30 -7.08
CA GLY A 68 12.41 -19.87 -8.48
C GLY A 68 11.03 -20.00 -9.12
N THR A 69 9.99 -20.40 -8.38
CA THR A 69 8.60 -20.45 -8.86
C THR A 69 8.12 -19.09 -9.35
N PHE A 70 8.35 -18.03 -8.57
CA PHE A 70 7.96 -16.67 -8.95
C PHE A 70 8.68 -16.18 -10.21
N ALA A 71 10.00 -16.41 -10.28
CA ALA A 71 10.81 -16.03 -11.45
C ALA A 71 10.35 -16.78 -12.71
N SER A 72 10.04 -18.07 -12.60
CA SER A 72 9.52 -18.89 -13.71
C SER A 72 8.17 -18.38 -14.21
N LYS A 73 7.25 -18.05 -13.30
CA LYS A 73 5.95 -17.42 -13.64
C LYS A 73 6.16 -16.12 -14.43
N TRP A 74 7.04 -15.24 -13.94
CA TRP A 74 7.32 -13.95 -14.60
C TRP A 74 7.96 -14.13 -15.99
N ILE A 75 8.95 -15.02 -16.13
CA ILE A 75 9.59 -15.29 -17.42
C ILE A 75 8.57 -15.81 -18.44
N ASN A 76 7.69 -16.74 -18.02
CA ASN A 76 6.68 -17.30 -18.90
C ASN A 76 5.64 -16.24 -19.33
N GLU A 77 5.19 -15.40 -18.39
CA GLU A 77 4.31 -14.26 -18.68
C GLU A 77 4.95 -13.30 -19.70
N ASN A 78 6.26 -13.05 -19.59
CA ASN A 78 6.99 -12.22 -20.55
C ASN A 78 7.07 -12.84 -21.94
N LYS A 79 7.29 -14.15 -22.03
CA LYS A 79 7.37 -14.87 -23.31
C LYS A 79 6.06 -14.82 -24.09
N VAL A 80 4.92 -14.71 -23.41
CA VAL A 80 3.60 -14.59 -24.03
C VAL A 80 3.12 -13.15 -24.22
N GLY A 81 4.01 -12.16 -24.07
CA GLY A 81 3.69 -10.75 -24.31
C GLY A 81 3.00 -10.02 -23.15
N ARG A 82 3.05 -10.57 -21.93
CA ARG A 82 2.56 -9.93 -20.69
C ARG A 82 1.05 -9.64 -20.69
N SER A 83 0.24 -10.51 -21.26
CA SER A 83 -1.20 -10.29 -21.41
C SER A 83 -1.93 -10.13 -20.08
N HIS A 84 -1.68 -11.02 -19.12
CA HIS A 84 -2.27 -10.94 -17.78
C HIS A 84 -1.76 -9.70 -17.05
N PHE A 85 -0.44 -9.47 -17.06
CA PHE A 85 0.16 -8.32 -16.39
C PHE A 85 -0.34 -6.97 -16.93
N ASN A 86 -0.45 -6.82 -18.25
CA ASN A 86 -0.97 -5.59 -18.86
C ASN A 86 -2.46 -5.40 -18.57
N SER A 87 -3.24 -6.49 -18.51
CA SER A 87 -4.65 -6.44 -18.11
C SER A 87 -4.80 -5.97 -16.66
N CYS A 88 -4.04 -6.56 -15.72
CA CYS A 88 -4.02 -6.12 -14.33
C CYS A 88 -3.63 -4.65 -14.22
N ARG A 89 -2.55 -4.23 -14.88
CA ARG A 89 -2.11 -2.82 -14.88
C ARG A 89 -3.22 -1.88 -15.34
N ARG A 90 -3.95 -2.23 -16.41
CA ARG A 90 -5.05 -1.40 -16.91
C ARG A 90 -6.18 -1.30 -15.88
N ILE A 91 -6.58 -2.43 -15.30
CA ILE A 91 -7.65 -2.47 -14.28
C ILE A 91 -7.26 -1.65 -13.04
N GLU A 92 -6.04 -1.80 -12.55
CA GLU A 92 -5.55 -1.04 -11.38
C GLU A 92 -5.44 0.46 -11.69
N ALA A 93 -5.04 0.84 -12.91
CA ALA A 93 -5.00 2.24 -13.33
C ALA A 93 -6.41 2.86 -13.50
N GLU A 94 -7.44 2.03 -13.70
CA GLU A 94 -8.85 2.43 -13.76
C GLU A 94 -9.49 2.50 -12.36
N HIS A 95 -8.78 2.14 -11.30
CA HIS A 95 -9.32 2.17 -9.94
C HIS A 95 -9.70 3.60 -9.51
N GLN A 96 -10.83 3.74 -8.79
CA GLN A 96 -11.38 5.05 -8.40
C GLN A 96 -10.36 5.95 -7.68
N LEU A 97 -9.46 5.35 -6.89
CA LEU A 97 -8.41 6.07 -6.16
C LEU A 97 -7.47 6.87 -7.09
N GLU A 98 -7.24 6.40 -8.33
CA GLU A 98 -6.35 7.09 -9.28
C GLU A 98 -7.01 8.37 -9.79
N ALA A 99 -8.30 8.29 -10.16
CA ALA A 99 -9.06 9.45 -10.62
C ALA A 99 -9.21 10.50 -9.52
N VAL A 100 -9.63 10.08 -8.32
CA VAL A 100 -9.79 10.96 -7.17
C VAL A 100 -8.46 11.57 -6.74
N GLY A 101 -7.42 10.73 -6.62
CA GLY A 101 -6.09 11.16 -6.23
C GLY A 101 -5.47 12.15 -7.21
N LYS A 102 -5.72 11.99 -8.52
CA LYS A 102 -5.26 12.94 -9.54
C LYS A 102 -5.86 14.32 -9.34
N GLU A 103 -7.16 14.42 -9.10
CA GLU A 103 -7.83 15.71 -8.88
C GLU A 103 -7.39 16.35 -7.55
N LEU A 104 -7.26 15.56 -6.49
CA LEU A 104 -6.78 16.05 -5.20
C LEU A 104 -5.35 16.58 -5.28
N ARG A 105 -4.44 15.85 -5.95
CA ARG A 105 -3.04 16.27 -6.08
C ARG A 105 -2.92 17.60 -6.82
N LYS A 106 -3.72 17.89 -7.86
CA LYS A 106 -3.69 19.19 -8.56
C LYS A 106 -3.90 20.41 -7.65
N MET A 107 -4.58 20.24 -6.52
CA MET A 107 -4.87 21.33 -5.58
C MET A 107 -3.75 21.56 -4.57
N TYR A 108 -2.72 20.72 -4.52
CA TYR A 108 -1.62 20.88 -3.58
C TYR A 108 -0.74 22.05 -3.99
N SER A 109 -0.60 23.02 -3.10
CA SER A 109 0.15 24.26 -3.33
C SER A 109 1.65 24.06 -3.53
N TRP A 110 2.17 22.87 -3.24
CA TRP A 110 3.58 22.49 -3.37
C TRP A 110 3.83 21.57 -4.57
N ASN A 111 2.83 21.32 -5.41
CA ASN A 111 3.09 20.68 -6.69
C ASN A 111 3.65 21.75 -7.63
N GLU A 112 4.92 21.57 -8.02
CA GLU A 112 5.62 22.46 -8.96
C GLU A 112 5.27 22.17 -10.44
N ASP A 113 4.22 21.39 -10.71
CA ASP A 113 3.71 21.06 -12.05
C ASP A 113 2.19 21.30 -12.16
#